data_AF-A0A3P6FSS5-F1
#
_entry.id   AF-A0A3P6FSS5-F1
#
_cell.length_a   1.000
_cell.length_b   1.000
_cell.length_c   1.000
_cell.angle_alpha   90.00
_cell.angle_beta   90.00
_cell.angle_gamma   90.00
#
_symmetry.space_group_name_H-M   'P 1'
#
loop_
_entity.id
_entity.type
_entity.pdbx_description
1 polymer ?
#
loop_
_entity_poly.entity_id
_entity_poly.type
_entity_poly.pdbx_seq_one_letter_code
_entity_poly.pdbx_strand_id
1 'polypeptide(L)'
;MSLAPTSYPSLYSLPRTQQNPALLTQPSFISAKSLFLSSNSWNTHVAKRRSFAVKASETEPTAKPEAGGGGGGEEKYETYEIEVEQPYGLKFRKGRDGGTYIDAILPGGFADKTGKFTVGDRVIATSAVFGTEIWPAAEYGRTMYTIRQRIGPLLMQMEKRYGKVDDSGELTEKEIIRAERNAGFISSRLREIQMQNYLRKKELKAQREKDLREGLQFSKNGKYEEALERFESVLGSKPTPDEASVASYNVACCYSKLNQVQAGLSALEEALKSGYEDFKRIRSDPDLENIRKSEAFDPLMKQFDESFINESAINAIKSLFGFNKK
;
A
#
# COMPACT_ATOMS: atom_id res chain seq x y z
N MET A 1 -29.11 49.66 16.30
CA MET A 1 -29.00 49.33 17.74
C MET A 1 -29.80 48.06 17.94
N SER A 2 -29.31 46.88 18.30
CA SER A 2 -28.15 46.43 19.05
C SER A 2 -27.79 45.02 18.54
N LEU A 3 -26.53 44.78 18.17
CA LEU A 3 -26.03 43.44 17.82
C LEU A 3 -25.46 42.81 19.09
N ALA A 4 -26.02 41.68 19.51
CA ALA A 4 -25.51 40.91 20.64
C ALA A 4 -24.23 40.15 20.22
N PRO A 5 -23.13 40.22 20.99
CA PRO A 5 -21.91 39.49 20.68
C PRO A 5 -22.00 38.08 21.28
N THR A 6 -22.10 37.05 20.44
CA THR A 6 -21.87 35.66 20.85
C THR A 6 -20.37 35.39 20.85
N SER A 7 -19.78 35.49 22.04
CA SER A 7 -18.41 35.09 22.32
C SER A 7 -18.31 33.56 22.26
N TYR A 8 -17.61 33.03 21.27
CA TYR A 8 -17.20 31.62 21.22
C TYR A 8 -15.91 31.45 22.02
N PRO A 9 -15.86 30.63 23.08
CA PRO A 9 -14.62 30.34 23.78
C PRO A 9 -13.72 29.43 22.94
N SER A 10 -12.53 29.93 22.65
CA SER A 10 -11.24 29.22 22.53
C SER A 10 -11.30 27.75 22.10
N LEU A 11 -11.12 27.51 20.79
CA LEU A 11 -10.62 26.23 20.30
C LEU A 11 -9.16 26.05 20.76
N TYR A 12 -8.85 24.87 21.31
CA TYR A 12 -7.60 24.45 21.96
C TYR A 12 -7.51 24.65 23.48
N SER A 13 -8.06 23.70 24.24
CA SER A 13 -7.46 23.27 25.51
C SER A 13 -7.82 21.80 25.78
N LEU A 14 -6.83 20.90 25.70
CA LEU A 14 -6.94 19.54 26.23
C LEU A 14 -5.91 19.34 27.36
N PRO A 15 -6.27 18.66 28.47
CA PRO A 15 -5.36 18.36 29.56
C PRO A 15 -4.31 17.32 29.14
N ARG A 16 -3.08 17.53 29.63
CA ARG A 16 -1.90 16.70 29.39
C ARG A 16 -1.91 15.51 30.35
N THR A 17 -2.16 14.29 29.87
CA THR A 17 -1.86 13.06 30.61
C THR A 17 -0.44 12.60 30.30
N GLN A 18 0.37 12.46 31.36
CA GLN A 18 1.74 11.95 31.30
C GLN A 18 1.71 10.46 30.95
N GLN A 19 2.37 10.07 29.86
CA GLN A 19 2.78 8.69 29.63
C GLN A 19 4.28 8.56 29.89
N ASN A 20 4.62 7.78 30.92
CA ASN A 20 5.97 7.30 31.17
C ASN A 20 6.34 6.20 30.16
N PRO A 21 7.58 6.13 29.66
CA PRO A 21 8.02 5.03 28.82
C PRO A 21 8.63 3.91 29.67
N ALA A 22 8.12 2.69 29.55
CA ALA A 22 8.80 1.50 30.05
C ALA A 22 9.13 0.58 28.87
N LEU A 23 10.43 0.50 28.58
CA LEU A 23 11.08 -0.55 27.81
C LEU A 23 10.87 -1.90 28.50
N LEU A 24 10.62 -2.96 27.72
CA LEU A 24 11.12 -4.31 28.00
C LEU A 24 11.08 -5.15 26.72
N THR A 25 12.28 -5.41 26.20
CA THR A 25 12.67 -6.49 25.30
C THR A 25 12.30 -7.85 25.87
N GLN A 26 12.11 -8.87 25.02
CA GLN A 26 12.58 -10.28 25.17
C GLN A 26 12.46 -11.01 23.81
N PRO A 27 13.44 -11.84 23.40
CA PRO A 27 13.36 -12.65 22.17
C PRO A 27 13.01 -14.12 22.48
N SER A 28 12.11 -14.73 21.70
CA SER A 28 11.84 -16.17 21.78
C SER A 28 12.47 -16.92 20.61
N PHE A 29 13.47 -17.74 20.95
CA PHE A 29 14.10 -18.79 20.16
C PHE A 29 13.13 -19.97 19.91
N ILE A 30 12.99 -20.44 18.67
CA ILE A 30 12.57 -21.82 18.31
C ILE A 30 13.26 -22.16 16.97
N SER A 31 14.41 -22.84 16.98
CA SER A 31 14.63 -24.30 16.89
C SER A 31 14.08 -24.97 15.62
N ALA A 32 15.01 -25.37 14.74
CA ALA A 32 14.77 -26.13 13.52
C ALA A 32 14.76 -27.64 13.81
N LYS A 33 13.81 -28.37 13.21
CA LYS A 33 13.97 -29.78 12.85
C LYS A 33 13.21 -30.09 11.55
N SER A 34 13.97 -30.56 10.55
CA SER A 34 13.49 -31.34 9.42
C SER A 34 13.18 -32.78 9.85
N LEU A 35 12.40 -33.51 9.05
CA LEU A 35 12.39 -34.98 8.77
C LEU A 35 11.11 -35.23 7.92
N PHE A 36 11.21 -35.37 6.60
CA PHE A 36 11.39 -36.60 5.80
C PHE A 36 10.13 -37.47 5.54
N LEU A 37 9.89 -37.69 4.23
CA LEU A 37 9.32 -38.85 3.52
C LEU A 37 7.91 -39.37 3.86
N SER A 38 7.04 -39.37 2.84
CA SER A 38 6.46 -40.63 2.36
C SER A 38 6.11 -40.57 0.87
N SER A 39 6.66 -41.51 0.12
CA SER A 39 6.30 -41.88 -1.24
C SER A 39 4.88 -42.45 -1.31
N ASN A 40 4.17 -42.18 -2.40
CA ASN A 40 3.38 -43.24 -3.03
C ASN A 40 3.31 -43.04 -4.53
N SER A 41 3.38 -44.18 -5.21
CA SER A 41 3.69 -44.35 -6.62
C SER A 41 2.48 -44.83 -7.41
N TRP A 42 2.61 -44.69 -8.73
CA TRP A 42 1.90 -45.40 -9.80
C TRP A 42 0.54 -44.83 -10.23
N ASN A 43 0.52 -44.25 -11.43
CA ASN A 43 -0.13 -44.90 -12.55
C ASN A 43 0.46 -44.43 -13.89
N THR A 44 0.95 -45.41 -14.64
CA THR A 44 1.40 -45.32 -16.02
C THR A 44 0.21 -45.24 -16.95
N HIS A 45 0.15 -44.21 -17.80
CA HIS A 45 -0.54 -44.33 -19.08
C HIS A 45 0.37 -43.84 -20.21
N VAL A 46 0.75 -44.82 -21.02
CA VAL A 46 1.41 -44.69 -22.31
C VAL A 46 0.48 -43.94 -23.26
N ALA A 47 0.95 -42.82 -23.82
CA ALA A 47 0.32 -42.20 -24.98
C ALA A 47 1.36 -41.51 -25.87
N LYS A 48 1.75 -42.26 -26.91
CA LYS A 48 2.06 -41.83 -28.28
C LYS A 48 2.94 -40.58 -28.48
N ARG A 49 4.21 -40.84 -28.81
CA ARG A 49 5.08 -39.97 -29.61
C ARG A 49 4.33 -39.46 -30.86
N ARG A 50 4.27 -38.13 -31.02
CA ARG A 50 4.21 -37.49 -32.34
C ARG A 50 5.46 -36.65 -32.50
N SER A 51 6.37 -37.17 -33.31
CA SER A 51 7.50 -36.46 -33.88
C SER A 51 6.98 -35.43 -34.87
N PHE A 52 7.18 -34.15 -34.57
CA PHE A 52 7.17 -33.09 -35.58
C PHE A 52 8.58 -32.52 -35.68
N ALA A 53 9.17 -32.71 -36.86
CA ALA A 53 10.41 -32.11 -37.27
C ALA A 53 10.23 -30.59 -37.35
N VAL A 54 11.11 -29.83 -36.70
CA VAL A 54 11.22 -28.39 -36.90
C VAL A 54 12.51 -28.13 -37.68
N LYS A 55 12.28 -27.50 -38.82
CA LYS A 55 13.22 -27.03 -39.83
C LYS A 55 14.09 -25.93 -39.21
N ALA A 56 15.39 -26.15 -39.17
CA ALA A 56 16.37 -25.11 -38.86
C ALA A 56 16.48 -24.15 -40.04
N SER A 57 16.37 -22.85 -39.80
CA SER A 57 16.99 -21.84 -40.66
C SER A 57 17.97 -21.05 -39.81
N GLU A 58 19.24 -21.37 -39.96
CA GLU A 58 20.35 -20.55 -39.52
C GLU A 58 20.51 -19.41 -40.53
N THR A 59 20.54 -18.18 -40.06
CA THR A 59 21.01 -17.03 -40.85
C THR A 59 22.32 -16.55 -40.25
N GLU A 60 23.38 -16.70 -41.04
CA GLU A 60 24.74 -16.21 -40.77
C GLU A 60 24.79 -14.66 -40.74
N PRO A 61 25.73 -14.05 -39.99
CA PRO A 61 25.87 -12.60 -39.92
C PRO A 61 26.80 -12.05 -41.01
N THR A 62 26.32 -11.04 -41.74
CA THR A 62 27.12 -10.26 -42.69
C THR A 62 27.94 -9.21 -41.93
N ALA A 63 29.27 -9.34 -41.96
CA ALA A 63 30.21 -8.33 -41.48
C ALA A 63 30.70 -7.44 -42.63
N LYS A 64 30.71 -6.11 -42.44
CA LYS A 64 31.71 -5.20 -43.03
C LYS A 64 32.07 -4.09 -42.02
N PRO A 65 33.35 -3.65 -41.98
CA PRO A 65 33.88 -2.81 -40.90
C PRO A 65 33.93 -1.33 -41.30
N GLU A 66 33.62 -0.43 -40.38
CA GLU A 66 34.16 0.93 -40.40
C GLU A 66 34.57 1.35 -38.99
N ALA A 67 35.77 1.93 -38.94
CA ALA A 67 36.50 2.28 -37.74
C ALA A 67 36.16 3.70 -37.27
N GLY A 68 36.14 3.89 -35.95
CA GLY A 68 36.37 5.19 -35.32
C GLY A 68 35.34 5.56 -34.25
N GLY A 69 35.78 5.63 -33.00
CA GLY A 69 35.08 6.37 -31.94
C GLY A 69 34.99 5.61 -30.63
N GLY A 70 35.87 5.93 -29.68
CA GLY A 70 35.82 5.39 -28.32
C GLY A 70 34.55 5.79 -27.57
N GLY A 71 34.03 4.85 -26.78
CA GLY A 71 32.91 5.04 -25.86
C GLY A 71 32.78 3.80 -24.99
N GLY A 72 32.58 3.98 -23.68
CA GLY A 72 32.57 2.92 -22.67
C GLY A 72 31.71 1.71 -23.07
N GLY A 73 32.28 0.51 -22.89
CA GLY A 73 31.64 -0.73 -23.30
C GLY A 73 30.33 -0.98 -22.57
N GLU A 74 29.21 -0.80 -23.26
CA GLU A 74 27.96 -1.46 -22.92
C GLU A 74 28.19 -2.97 -23.08
N GLU A 75 28.16 -3.72 -21.97
CA GLU A 75 28.12 -5.19 -22.01
C GLU A 75 26.86 -5.56 -22.82
N LYS A 76 27.03 -5.93 -24.10
CA LYS A 76 25.93 -6.39 -24.95
C LYS A 76 25.40 -7.71 -24.40
N TYR A 77 24.29 -7.66 -23.69
CA TYR A 77 23.61 -8.87 -23.25
C TYR A 77 22.93 -9.57 -24.42
N GLU A 78 22.96 -10.90 -24.42
CA GLU A 78 22.32 -11.71 -25.45
C GLU A 78 20.79 -11.71 -25.23
N THR A 79 20.04 -11.47 -26.30
CA THR A 79 18.56 -11.52 -26.27
C THR A 79 18.07 -12.82 -26.89
N TYR A 80 17.08 -13.47 -26.25
CA TYR A 80 16.44 -14.68 -26.77
C TYR A 80 14.92 -14.61 -26.65
N GLU A 81 14.23 -15.21 -27.62
CA GLU A 81 12.77 -15.30 -27.64
C GLU A 81 12.32 -16.71 -27.28
N ILE A 82 11.22 -16.80 -26.52
CA ILE A 82 10.66 -18.08 -26.11
C ILE A 82 9.15 -18.02 -25.97
N GLU A 83 8.50 -19.09 -26.42
CA GLU A 83 7.10 -19.38 -26.18
C GLU A 83 6.97 -20.38 -25.03
N VAL A 84 6.19 -20.02 -24.01
CA VAL A 84 6.07 -20.77 -22.76
C VAL A 84 4.62 -21.09 -22.48
N GLU A 85 4.32 -22.33 -22.12
CA GLU A 85 2.97 -22.75 -21.75
C GLU A 85 2.78 -22.80 -20.23
N GLN A 86 1.54 -22.58 -19.77
CA GLN A 86 1.20 -22.76 -18.37
C GLN A 86 1.22 -24.25 -17.99
N PRO A 87 1.74 -24.62 -16.80
CA PRO A 87 2.39 -23.75 -15.81
C PRO A 87 3.84 -23.40 -16.19
N TYR A 88 4.14 -22.10 -16.27
CA TYR A 88 5.44 -21.61 -16.74
C TYR A 88 6.62 -22.09 -15.87
N GLY A 89 6.41 -22.22 -14.56
CA GLY A 89 7.47 -22.61 -13.62
C GLY A 89 8.49 -21.51 -13.35
N LEU A 90 8.12 -20.23 -13.51
CA LEU A 90 8.97 -19.08 -13.25
C LEU A 90 8.44 -18.26 -12.08
N LYS A 91 9.33 -17.83 -11.19
CA LYS A 91 9.08 -16.76 -10.23
C LYS A 91 9.82 -15.51 -10.69
N PHE A 92 9.16 -14.37 -10.57
CA PHE A 92 9.72 -13.08 -10.96
C PHE A 92 9.89 -12.17 -9.75
N ARG A 93 10.85 -11.25 -9.85
CA ARG A 93 11.10 -10.17 -8.90
C ARG A 93 11.15 -8.83 -9.61
N LYS A 94 10.85 -7.76 -8.87
CA LYS A 94 11.06 -6.37 -9.30
C LYS A 94 12.53 -6.01 -9.11
N GLY A 95 13.22 -5.60 -10.18
CA GLY A 95 14.55 -5.01 -10.09
C GLY A 95 14.49 -3.57 -9.56
N ARG A 96 15.64 -3.01 -9.16
CA ARG A 96 15.68 -1.61 -8.64
C ARG A 96 15.41 -0.58 -9.74
N ASP A 97 15.70 -0.92 -10.98
CA ASP A 97 15.35 -0.19 -12.20
C ASP A 97 13.83 -0.25 -12.53
N GLY A 98 13.04 -1.00 -11.75
CA GLY A 98 11.63 -1.24 -12.00
C GLY A 98 11.33 -2.34 -13.02
N GLY A 99 12.36 -2.99 -13.57
CA GLY A 99 12.25 -4.09 -14.52
C GLY A 99 11.79 -5.40 -13.88
N THR A 100 11.50 -6.39 -14.73
CA THR A 100 11.07 -7.73 -14.31
C THR A 100 12.19 -8.74 -14.56
N TYR A 101 12.58 -9.46 -13.52
CA TYR A 101 13.70 -10.41 -13.56
C TYR A 101 13.28 -11.78 -13.04
N ILE A 102 13.90 -12.85 -13.53
CA ILE A 102 13.69 -14.20 -13.01
C ILE A 102 14.34 -14.32 -11.63
N ASP A 103 13.53 -14.60 -10.62
CA ASP A 103 13.95 -14.81 -9.23
C ASP A 103 14.25 -16.28 -8.94
N ALA A 104 13.43 -17.19 -9.48
CA ALA A 104 13.63 -18.62 -9.33
C ALA A 104 12.95 -19.41 -10.45
N ILE A 105 13.52 -20.57 -10.77
CA ILE A 105 12.96 -21.55 -11.68
C ILE A 105 12.45 -22.72 -10.83
N LEU A 106 11.19 -23.08 -11.00
CA LEU A 106 10.53 -24.14 -10.21
C LEU A 106 10.80 -25.52 -10.83
N PRO A 107 11.31 -26.49 -10.04
CA PRO A 107 11.55 -27.84 -10.53
C PRO A 107 10.29 -28.49 -11.12
N GLY A 108 10.43 -29.12 -12.29
CA GLY A 108 9.33 -29.80 -12.98
C GLY A 108 8.38 -28.89 -13.78
N GLY A 109 8.56 -27.56 -13.73
CA GLY A 109 7.85 -26.60 -14.57
C GLY A 109 8.37 -26.57 -16.02
N PHE A 110 7.68 -25.82 -16.90
CA PHE A 110 8.12 -25.68 -18.29
C PHE A 110 9.52 -25.06 -18.41
N ALA A 111 9.80 -24.02 -17.63
CA ALA A 111 11.10 -23.36 -17.62
C ALA A 111 12.26 -24.27 -17.20
N ASP A 112 12.04 -25.17 -16.25
CA ASP A 112 13.03 -26.17 -15.82
C ASP A 112 13.29 -27.21 -16.92
N LYS A 113 12.23 -27.73 -17.54
CA LYS A 113 12.33 -28.73 -18.63
C LYS A 113 13.05 -28.20 -19.86
N THR A 114 12.86 -26.92 -20.18
CA THR A 114 13.48 -26.31 -21.36
C THR A 114 14.95 -25.98 -21.15
N GLY A 115 15.40 -25.76 -19.91
CA GLY A 115 16.78 -25.38 -19.59
C GLY A 115 17.23 -24.06 -20.22
N LYS A 116 16.32 -23.30 -20.84
CA LYS A 116 16.62 -22.05 -21.56
C LYS A 116 16.71 -20.85 -20.65
N PHE A 117 16.12 -20.90 -19.45
CA PHE A 117 16.09 -19.79 -18.51
C PHE A 117 17.25 -19.86 -17.53
N THR A 118 17.76 -18.69 -17.14
CA THR A 118 18.73 -18.56 -16.06
C THR A 118 18.18 -17.60 -15.02
N VAL A 119 18.41 -17.90 -13.73
CA VAL A 119 18.05 -16.97 -12.65
C VAL A 119 18.78 -15.65 -12.87
N GLY A 120 18.05 -14.54 -12.76
CA GLY A 120 18.55 -13.20 -13.06
C GLY A 120 18.23 -12.68 -14.46
N ASP A 121 17.80 -13.51 -15.41
CA ASP A 121 17.43 -13.05 -16.76
C ASP A 121 16.31 -11.99 -16.69
N ARG A 122 16.39 -10.97 -17.55
CA ARG A 122 15.45 -9.84 -17.58
C ARG A 122 14.41 -10.04 -18.66
N VAL A 123 13.17 -9.66 -18.38
CA VAL A 123 12.10 -9.62 -19.40
C VAL A 123 12.18 -8.30 -20.15
N ILE A 124 12.48 -8.35 -21.45
CA ILE A 124 12.52 -7.18 -22.35
C ILE A 124 11.14 -6.90 -22.94
N ALA A 125 10.42 -7.95 -23.32
CA ALA A 125 9.10 -7.82 -23.95
C ALA A 125 8.21 -9.02 -23.63
N THR A 126 6.90 -8.80 -23.56
CA THR A 126 5.90 -9.85 -23.31
C THR A 126 4.73 -9.70 -24.27
N SER A 127 4.16 -10.82 -24.67
CA SER A 127 2.89 -10.83 -25.39
C SER A 127 1.76 -10.19 -24.56
N ALA A 128 0.78 -9.55 -25.23
CA ALA A 128 -0.39 -8.95 -24.60
C ALA A 128 -1.25 -9.96 -23.79
N VAL A 129 -2.35 -9.56 -23.15
CA VAL A 129 -3.25 -10.55 -22.50
C VAL A 129 -3.97 -11.42 -23.55
N PHE A 130 -4.33 -10.81 -24.68
CA PHE A 130 -5.01 -11.43 -25.81
C PHE A 130 -4.19 -11.22 -27.09
N GLY A 131 -4.05 -12.26 -27.92
CA GLY A 131 -3.30 -12.20 -29.19
C GLY A 131 -1.82 -12.58 -29.07
N THR A 132 -1.09 -12.55 -30.17
CA THR A 132 0.33 -12.98 -30.26
C THR A 132 1.31 -11.82 -30.34
N GLU A 133 0.82 -10.58 -30.32
CA GLU A 133 1.65 -9.38 -30.41
C GLU A 133 2.50 -9.20 -29.14
N ILE A 134 3.80 -8.99 -29.34
CA ILE A 134 4.80 -8.77 -28.29
C ILE A 134 5.00 -7.26 -28.13
N TRP A 135 4.89 -6.78 -26.89
CA TRP A 135 5.11 -5.39 -26.53
C TRP A 135 6.26 -5.27 -25.53
N PRO A 136 7.04 -4.18 -25.54
CA PRO A 136 8.08 -3.94 -24.54
C PRO A 136 7.54 -4.09 -23.12
N ALA A 137 8.29 -4.78 -22.27
CA ALA A 137 7.95 -5.02 -20.90
C ALA A 137 7.92 -3.68 -20.16
N ALA A 138 6.74 -3.36 -19.62
CA ALA A 138 6.55 -2.18 -18.80
C ALA A 138 7.11 -2.40 -17.38
N GLU A 139 6.91 -1.42 -16.49
CA GLU A 139 7.24 -1.57 -15.07
C GLU A 139 6.66 -2.88 -14.51
N TYR A 140 7.41 -3.52 -13.61
CA TYR A 140 7.14 -4.85 -13.04
C TYR A 140 5.65 -5.18 -12.80
N GLY A 141 4.88 -4.25 -12.22
CA GLY A 141 3.46 -4.49 -11.93
C GLY A 141 2.62 -4.76 -13.19
N ARG A 142 2.85 -4.01 -14.27
CA ARG A 142 2.13 -4.15 -15.54
C ARG A 142 2.54 -5.44 -16.26
N THR A 143 3.84 -5.72 -16.30
CA THR A 143 4.39 -6.95 -16.89
C THR A 143 3.91 -8.20 -16.14
N MET A 144 3.85 -8.14 -14.80
CA MET A 144 3.29 -9.26 -14.03
C MET A 144 1.79 -9.42 -14.21
N TYR A 145 1.05 -8.33 -14.42
CA TYR A 145 -0.37 -8.41 -14.72
C TYR A 145 -0.60 -9.16 -16.05
N THR A 146 0.13 -8.80 -17.12
CA THR A 146 -0.02 -9.48 -18.42
C THR A 146 0.34 -10.96 -18.33
N ILE A 147 1.46 -11.31 -17.69
CA ILE A 147 1.90 -12.70 -17.50
C ILE A 147 0.86 -13.52 -16.71
N ARG A 148 0.28 -12.96 -15.64
CA ARG A 148 -0.68 -13.67 -14.78
C ARG A 148 -2.04 -13.85 -15.42
N GLN A 149 -2.50 -12.87 -16.20
CA GLN A 149 -3.82 -12.89 -16.84
C GLN A 149 -3.79 -13.53 -18.23
N ARG A 150 -2.61 -13.90 -18.75
CA ARG A 150 -2.44 -14.49 -20.07
C ARG A 150 -3.27 -15.77 -20.22
N ILE A 151 -4.03 -15.82 -21.31
CA ILE A 151 -4.76 -17.03 -21.75
C ILE A 151 -4.04 -17.56 -22.99
N GLY A 152 -3.55 -18.80 -22.91
CA GLY A 152 -2.75 -19.43 -23.97
C GLY A 152 -1.24 -19.28 -23.78
N PRO A 153 -0.43 -19.62 -24.79
CA PRO A 153 1.02 -19.58 -24.70
C PRO A 153 1.52 -18.14 -24.53
N LEU A 154 2.52 -17.96 -23.68
CA LEU A 154 3.15 -16.67 -23.39
C LEU A 154 4.42 -16.54 -24.21
N LEU A 155 4.47 -15.53 -25.09
CA LEU A 155 5.69 -15.18 -25.81
C LEU A 155 6.44 -14.13 -25.02
N MET A 156 7.74 -14.37 -24.80
CA MET A 156 8.62 -13.43 -24.12
C MET A 156 9.91 -13.25 -24.90
N GLN A 157 10.38 -12.01 -24.91
CA GLN A 157 11.74 -11.67 -25.28
C GLN A 157 12.53 -11.39 -23.99
N MET A 158 13.63 -12.10 -23.82
CA MET A 158 14.41 -12.16 -22.60
C MET A 158 15.84 -11.71 -22.85
N GLU A 159 16.45 -11.04 -21.88
CA GLU A 159 17.87 -10.68 -21.85
C GLU A 159 18.62 -11.66 -20.93
N LYS A 160 19.69 -12.28 -21.43
CA LYS A 160 20.59 -13.10 -20.62
C LYS A 160 21.40 -12.23 -19.69
N ARG A 161 21.28 -12.46 -18.38
CA ARG A 161 21.99 -11.67 -17.37
C ARG A 161 23.02 -12.46 -16.57
N TYR A 162 23.15 -13.77 -16.83
CA TYR A 162 24.16 -14.63 -16.21
C TYR A 162 24.20 -14.55 -14.67
N GLY A 163 23.04 -14.37 -14.04
CA GLY A 163 22.93 -14.21 -12.57
C GLY A 163 23.29 -12.81 -12.03
N LYS A 164 23.74 -11.87 -12.87
CA LYS A 164 23.92 -10.47 -12.50
C LYS A 164 22.56 -9.77 -12.51
N VAL A 165 21.97 -9.60 -11.33
CA VAL A 165 20.76 -8.76 -11.17
C VAL A 165 21.20 -7.30 -11.18
N ASP A 166 20.51 -6.44 -11.96
CA ASP A 166 20.70 -4.99 -11.87
C ASP A 166 20.19 -4.49 -10.52
N ASP A 167 21.10 -4.44 -9.57
CA ASP A 167 20.99 -3.68 -8.32
C ASP A 167 21.46 -2.22 -8.51
N SER A 168 21.65 -1.78 -9.76
CA SER A 168 22.17 -0.46 -10.15
C SER A 168 21.26 0.72 -9.80
N GLY A 169 20.07 0.48 -9.25
CA GLY A 169 19.18 1.53 -8.76
C GLY A 169 19.55 2.03 -7.36
N GLU A 170 19.10 3.25 -7.05
CA GLU A 170 19.28 3.85 -5.73
C GLU A 170 18.65 2.97 -4.64
N LEU A 171 19.35 2.83 -3.51
CA LEU A 171 18.79 2.15 -2.34
C LEU A 171 17.54 2.89 -1.87
N THR A 172 16.48 2.14 -1.62
CA THR A 172 15.29 2.73 -1.01
C THR A 172 15.61 3.26 0.38
N GLU A 173 14.89 4.28 0.86
CA GLU A 173 15.06 4.77 2.24
C GLU A 173 15.02 3.62 3.27
N LYS A 174 14.14 2.63 3.07
CA LYS A 174 13.99 1.46 3.94
C LYS A 174 15.24 0.56 3.94
N GLU A 175 15.90 0.40 2.82
CA GLU A 175 17.12 -0.41 2.70
C GLU A 175 18.33 0.31 3.29
N ILE A 176 18.44 1.63 3.06
CA ILE A 176 19.46 2.47 3.72
C ILE A 176 19.31 2.38 5.24
N ILE A 177 18.09 2.58 5.74
CA ILE A 177 17.78 2.46 7.17
C ILE A 177 18.13 1.06 7.70
N ARG A 178 17.80 -0.01 6.97
CA ARG A 178 18.08 -1.39 7.39
C ARG A 178 19.58 -1.69 7.39
N ALA A 179 20.29 -1.32 6.32
CA ALA A 179 21.72 -1.53 6.20
C ALA A 179 22.48 -0.79 7.30
N GLU A 180 22.12 0.46 7.60
CA GLU A 180 22.77 1.25 8.64
C GLU A 180 22.47 0.76 10.06
N ARG A 181 21.23 0.32 10.34
CA ARG A 181 20.91 -0.35 11.60
C ARG A 181 21.77 -1.60 11.82
N ASN A 182 22.00 -2.37 10.76
CA ASN A 182 22.84 -3.56 10.82
C ASN A 182 24.34 -3.20 10.95
N ALA A 183 24.77 -2.07 10.38
CA ALA A 183 26.16 -1.60 10.42
C ALA A 183 26.56 -0.94 11.75
N GLY A 184 25.59 -0.55 12.59
CA GLY A 184 25.86 0.03 13.91
C GLY A 184 26.39 1.48 13.89
N PHE A 185 26.36 2.14 12.73
CA PHE A 185 26.75 3.55 12.55
C PHE A 185 25.62 4.35 11.90
N ILE A 186 25.39 5.57 12.39
CA ILE A 186 24.39 6.50 11.84
C ILE A 186 25.09 7.37 10.79
N SER A 187 24.77 7.19 9.51
CA SER A 187 25.35 8.00 8.44
C SER A 187 24.72 9.40 8.37
N SER A 188 25.40 10.32 7.70
CA SER A 188 24.82 11.63 7.32
C SER A 188 23.56 11.46 6.48
N ARG A 189 23.54 10.50 5.56
CA ARG A 189 22.41 10.21 4.66
C ARG A 189 21.16 9.78 5.42
N LEU A 190 21.28 8.94 6.45
CA LEU A 190 20.14 8.58 7.28
C LEU A 190 19.61 9.76 8.08
N ARG A 191 20.49 10.62 8.60
CA ARG A 191 20.08 11.86 9.28
C ARG A 191 19.31 12.78 8.34
N GLU A 192 19.77 12.92 7.10
CA GLU A 192 19.07 13.68 6.07
C GLU A 192 17.69 13.09 5.76
N ILE A 193 17.59 11.76 5.55
CA ILE A 193 16.31 11.07 5.32
C ILE A 193 15.35 11.29 6.50
N GLN A 194 15.84 11.17 7.74
CA GLN A 194 15.03 11.40 8.94
C GLN A 194 14.56 12.85 9.03
N MET A 195 15.44 13.81 8.75
CA MET A 195 15.11 15.23 8.74
C MET A 195 14.08 15.56 7.66
N GLN A 196 14.23 15.04 6.45
CA GLN A 196 13.28 15.24 5.35
C GLN A 196 11.91 14.61 5.67
N ASN A 197 11.89 13.40 6.22
CA ASN A 197 10.65 12.76 6.65
C ASN A 197 9.96 13.51 7.80
N TYR A 198 10.73 14.05 8.73
CA TYR A 198 10.20 14.91 9.79
C TYR A 198 9.60 16.20 9.22
N LEU A 199 10.32 16.90 8.35
CA LEU A 199 9.86 18.14 7.71
C LEU A 199 8.58 17.89 6.89
N ARG A 200 8.55 16.84 6.06
CA ARG A 200 7.38 16.43 5.28
C ARG A 200 6.17 16.16 6.18
N LYS A 201 6.35 15.42 7.27
CA LYS A 201 5.26 15.15 8.23
C LYS A 201 4.76 16.44 8.91
N LYS A 202 5.68 17.34 9.27
CA LYS A 202 5.34 18.63 9.88
C LYS A 202 4.56 19.52 8.91
N GLU A 203 4.97 19.58 7.65
CA GLU A 203 4.30 20.35 6.61
C GLU A 203 2.90 19.79 6.30
N LEU A 204 2.76 18.48 6.15
CA LEU A 204 1.45 17.84 5.98
C LEU A 204 0.51 18.14 7.13
N LYS A 205 1.02 18.12 8.37
CA LYS A 205 0.22 18.50 9.54
C LYS A 205 -0.22 19.96 9.47
N ALA A 206 0.69 20.87 9.18
CA ALA A 206 0.37 22.30 9.04
C ALA A 206 -0.65 22.57 7.93
N GLN A 207 -0.55 21.84 6.81
CA GLN A 207 -1.51 21.91 5.72
C GLN A 207 -2.90 21.41 6.14
N ARG A 208 -3.00 20.28 6.83
CA ARG A 208 -4.28 19.78 7.38
C ARG A 208 -4.91 20.76 8.36
N GLU A 209 -4.12 21.32 9.27
CA GLU A 209 -4.59 22.34 10.22
C GLU A 209 -5.10 23.60 9.50
N LYS A 210 -4.46 23.98 8.39
CA LYS A 210 -4.90 25.10 7.55
C LYS A 210 -6.21 24.77 6.85
N ASP A 211 -6.30 23.63 6.17
CA ASP A 211 -7.52 23.22 5.45
C ASP A 211 -8.71 23.07 6.42
N LEU A 212 -8.48 22.47 7.60
CA LEU A 212 -9.53 22.36 8.63
C LEU A 212 -10.04 23.74 9.07
N ARG A 213 -9.13 24.72 9.25
CA ARG A 213 -9.50 26.09 9.63
C ARG A 213 -10.29 26.79 8.52
N GLU A 214 -9.86 26.63 7.27
CA GLU A 214 -10.55 27.20 6.10
C GLU A 214 -11.94 26.59 5.92
N GLY A 215 -12.07 25.26 6.04
CA GLY A 215 -13.36 24.56 5.99
C GLY A 215 -14.33 25.05 7.07
N LEU A 216 -13.85 25.22 8.31
CA LEU A 216 -14.65 25.80 9.39
C LEU A 216 -15.09 27.24 9.10
N GLN A 217 -14.26 28.04 8.44
CA GLN A 217 -14.61 29.40 8.05
C GLN A 217 -15.68 29.41 6.93
N PHE A 218 -15.55 28.54 5.93
CA PHE A 218 -16.55 28.41 4.88
C PHE A 218 -17.90 27.94 5.43
N SER A 219 -17.90 26.93 6.31
CA SER A 219 -19.11 26.43 6.96
C SER A 219 -19.83 27.53 7.74
N LYS A 220 -19.10 28.35 8.52
CA LYS A 220 -19.66 29.52 9.23
C LYS A 220 -20.28 30.57 8.30
N ASN A 221 -19.78 30.67 7.08
CA ASN A 221 -20.28 31.61 6.07
C ASN A 221 -21.44 31.01 5.23
N GLY A 222 -21.91 29.80 5.55
CA GLY A 222 -22.96 29.10 4.80
C GLY A 222 -22.51 28.52 3.46
N LYS A 223 -21.19 28.49 3.22
CA LYS A 223 -20.55 27.96 2.01
C LYS A 223 -20.19 26.49 2.22
N TYR A 224 -21.19 25.62 2.22
CA TYR A 224 -21.02 24.25 2.68
C TYR A 224 -20.27 23.38 1.67
N GLU A 225 -20.44 23.62 0.38
CA GLU A 225 -19.73 22.93 -0.69
C GLU A 225 -18.23 23.24 -0.65
N GLU A 226 -17.84 24.51 -0.49
CA GLU A 226 -16.42 24.89 -0.33
C GLU A 226 -15.84 24.38 0.99
N ALA A 227 -16.66 24.26 2.04
CA ALA A 227 -16.23 23.67 3.30
C ALA A 227 -15.94 22.16 3.16
N LEU A 228 -16.80 21.43 2.42
CA LEU A 228 -16.62 20.01 2.15
C LEU A 228 -15.31 19.74 1.42
N GLU A 229 -14.98 20.53 0.40
CA GLU A 229 -13.71 20.40 -0.34
C GLU A 229 -12.49 20.45 0.63
N ARG A 230 -12.51 21.39 1.58
CA ARG A 230 -11.42 21.54 2.56
C ARG A 230 -11.37 20.41 3.56
N PHE A 231 -12.52 19.93 4.06
CA PHE A 231 -12.53 18.79 4.98
C PHE A 231 -12.13 17.48 4.29
N GLU A 232 -12.53 17.28 3.03
CA GLU A 232 -12.09 16.13 2.22
C GLU A 232 -10.58 16.16 1.95
N SER A 233 -10.00 17.34 1.72
CA SER A 233 -8.52 17.50 1.65
C SER A 233 -7.84 17.00 2.94
N VAL A 234 -8.40 17.31 4.11
CA VAL A 234 -7.90 16.81 5.41
C VAL A 234 -7.99 15.29 5.47
N LEU A 235 -9.12 14.69 5.09
CA LEU A 235 -9.34 13.25 5.11
C LEU A 235 -8.45 12.49 4.10
N GLY A 236 -8.18 13.09 2.93
CA GLY A 236 -7.31 12.52 1.90
C GLY A 236 -5.81 12.56 2.22
N SER A 237 -5.39 13.37 3.19
CA SER A 237 -3.97 13.61 3.51
C SER A 237 -3.46 12.79 4.72
N LYS A 238 -4.07 11.63 4.96
CA LYS A 238 -3.74 10.66 6.03
C LYS A 238 -3.70 11.32 7.41
N PRO A 239 -4.84 11.83 7.88
CA PRO A 239 -4.94 12.45 9.20
C PRO A 239 -4.69 11.44 10.31
N THR A 240 -4.38 11.96 11.50
CA THR A 240 -4.50 11.17 12.74
C THR A 240 -5.97 10.83 13.02
N PRO A 241 -6.29 9.79 13.81
CA PRO A 241 -7.68 9.47 14.17
C PRO A 241 -8.44 10.68 14.72
N ASP A 242 -7.81 11.46 15.60
CA ASP A 242 -8.38 12.68 16.15
C ASP A 242 -8.73 13.71 15.06
N GLU A 243 -7.79 14.00 14.15
CA GLU A 243 -8.01 14.92 13.03
C GLU A 243 -9.11 14.40 12.09
N ALA A 244 -9.14 13.09 11.83
CA ALA A 244 -10.14 12.43 11.00
C ALA A 244 -11.54 12.55 11.62
N SER A 245 -11.66 12.26 12.92
CA SER A 245 -12.91 12.33 13.67
C SER A 245 -13.54 13.72 13.61
N VAL A 246 -12.70 14.76 13.78
CA VAL A 246 -13.13 16.17 13.73
C VAL A 246 -13.52 16.56 12.31
N ALA A 247 -12.73 16.20 11.30
CA ALA A 247 -13.05 16.51 9.91
C ALA A 247 -14.35 15.82 9.46
N SER A 248 -14.50 14.52 9.70
CA SER A 248 -15.71 13.75 9.38
C SER A 248 -16.96 14.27 10.09
N TYR A 249 -16.84 14.71 11.35
CA TYR A 249 -17.94 15.37 12.06
C TYR A 249 -18.39 16.65 11.33
N ASN A 250 -17.44 17.50 10.93
CA ASN A 250 -17.78 18.73 10.22
C ASN A 250 -18.33 18.46 8.81
N VAL A 251 -17.87 17.39 8.13
CA VAL A 251 -18.47 16.90 6.88
C VAL A 251 -19.93 16.51 7.10
N ALA A 252 -20.24 15.78 8.18
CA ALA A 252 -21.62 15.43 8.53
C ALA A 252 -22.50 16.68 8.74
N CYS A 253 -21.98 17.69 9.44
CA CYS A 253 -22.67 18.98 9.60
C CYS A 253 -22.96 19.66 8.25
N CYS A 254 -21.97 19.72 7.34
CA CYS A 254 -22.15 20.29 6.00
C CYS A 254 -23.20 19.52 5.19
N TYR A 255 -23.13 18.19 5.13
CA TYR A 255 -24.13 17.39 4.41
C TYR A 255 -25.53 17.51 4.99
N SER A 256 -25.66 17.61 6.32
CA SER A 256 -26.93 17.90 6.97
C SER A 256 -27.52 19.23 6.48
N LYS A 257 -26.72 20.31 6.44
CA LYS A 257 -27.16 21.62 5.94
C LYS A 257 -27.55 21.61 4.47
N LEU A 258 -26.91 20.75 3.67
CA LEU A 258 -27.24 20.52 2.26
C LEU A 258 -28.42 19.55 2.05
N ASN A 259 -29.10 19.12 3.12
CA ASN A 259 -30.18 18.11 3.08
C ASN A 259 -29.76 16.75 2.49
N GLN A 260 -28.46 16.45 2.48
CA GLN A 260 -27.93 15.17 2.02
C GLN A 260 -27.82 14.20 3.21
N VAL A 261 -28.98 13.81 3.75
CA VAL A 261 -29.10 13.06 5.00
C VAL A 261 -28.27 11.76 5.01
N GLN A 262 -28.33 10.96 3.94
CA GLN A 262 -27.62 9.67 3.88
C GLN A 262 -26.09 9.84 3.88
N ALA A 263 -25.57 10.81 3.13
CA ALA A 263 -24.15 11.13 3.10
C ALA A 263 -23.70 11.66 4.47
N GLY A 264 -24.52 12.50 5.09
CA GLY A 264 -24.28 13.03 6.43
C GLY A 264 -24.23 11.96 7.52
N LEU A 265 -25.16 10.99 7.51
CA LEU A 265 -25.14 9.84 8.43
C LEU A 265 -23.88 9.00 8.25
N SER A 266 -23.47 8.75 7.00
CA SER A 266 -22.25 7.99 6.69
C SER A 266 -21.00 8.71 7.23
N ALA A 267 -20.93 10.04 7.05
CA ALA A 267 -19.84 10.85 7.60
C ALA A 267 -19.85 10.90 9.14
N LEU A 268 -21.04 10.94 9.76
CA LEU A 268 -21.18 10.91 11.22
C LEU A 268 -20.73 9.56 11.80
N GLU A 269 -21.09 8.45 11.16
CA GLU A 269 -20.61 7.13 11.53
C GLU A 269 -19.08 7.04 11.44
N GLU A 270 -18.48 7.58 10.38
CA GLU A 270 -17.03 7.63 10.22
C GLU A 270 -16.34 8.48 11.31
N ALA A 271 -16.96 9.59 11.70
CA ALA A 271 -16.49 10.42 12.81
C ALA A 271 -16.47 9.62 14.12
N LEU A 272 -17.55 8.89 14.42
CA LEU A 272 -17.66 8.05 15.61
C LEU A 272 -16.64 6.89 15.59
N LYS A 273 -16.48 6.21 14.45
CA LYS A 273 -15.46 5.16 14.27
C LYS A 273 -14.03 5.68 14.45
N SER A 274 -13.80 6.92 14.04
CA SER A 274 -12.51 7.61 14.19
C SER A 274 -12.24 8.10 15.62
N GLY A 275 -13.20 7.95 16.54
CA GLY A 275 -13.04 8.31 17.95
C GLY A 275 -13.64 9.67 18.33
N TYR A 276 -14.67 10.15 17.62
CA TYR A 276 -15.38 11.37 18.04
C TYR A 276 -16.20 11.11 19.32
N GLU A 277 -15.89 11.82 20.41
CA GLU A 277 -16.47 11.53 21.74
C GLU A 277 -17.53 12.54 22.22
N ASP A 278 -17.74 13.67 21.52
CA ASP A 278 -18.71 14.69 21.96
C ASP A 278 -20.16 14.32 21.55
N PHE A 279 -20.62 13.21 22.11
CA PHE A 279 -21.96 12.65 21.92
C PHE A 279 -23.09 13.61 22.32
N LYS A 280 -22.81 14.50 23.29
CA LYS A 280 -23.77 15.53 23.71
C LYS A 280 -23.96 16.53 22.57
N ARG A 281 -22.86 16.99 21.98
CA ARG A 281 -22.90 17.89 20.84
C ARG A 281 -23.63 17.28 19.67
N ILE A 282 -23.36 16.03 19.28
CA ILE A 282 -24.06 15.34 18.18
C ILE A 282 -25.58 15.43 18.33
N ARG A 283 -26.11 15.25 19.55
CA ARG A 283 -27.56 15.25 19.81
C ARG A 283 -28.19 16.64 19.84
N SER A 284 -27.42 17.69 20.08
CA SER A 284 -27.92 19.07 20.19
C SER A 284 -27.52 19.99 19.04
N ASP A 285 -26.56 19.59 18.20
CA ASP A 285 -25.98 20.47 17.18
C ASP A 285 -27.07 20.90 16.17
N PRO A 286 -27.30 22.22 15.99
CA PRO A 286 -28.24 22.73 15.01
C PRO A 286 -27.80 22.46 13.56
N ASP A 287 -26.51 22.20 13.32
CA ASP A 287 -26.04 21.88 11.97
C ASP A 287 -26.41 20.46 11.58
N LEU A 288 -26.58 19.56 12.56
CA LEU A 288 -27.03 18.18 12.36
C LEU A 288 -28.56 18.02 12.39
N GLU A 289 -29.34 19.10 12.41
CA GLU A 289 -30.80 19.03 12.58
C GLU A 289 -31.48 18.11 11.55
N ASN A 290 -31.12 18.19 10.27
CA ASN A 290 -31.74 17.37 9.22
C ASN A 290 -31.40 15.89 9.37
N ILE A 291 -30.17 15.57 9.80
CA ILE A 291 -29.75 14.20 10.11
C ILE A 291 -30.49 13.68 11.35
N ARG A 292 -30.59 14.49 12.41
CA ARG A 292 -31.27 14.10 13.67
C ARG A 292 -32.75 13.79 13.49
N LYS A 293 -33.41 14.38 12.49
CA LYS A 293 -34.80 14.08 12.14
C LYS A 293 -34.98 12.77 11.37
N SER A 294 -33.89 12.16 10.90
CA SER A 294 -33.95 10.90 10.15
C SER A 294 -34.15 9.71 11.07
N GLU A 295 -34.90 8.72 10.60
CA GLU A 295 -35.18 7.48 11.35
C GLU A 295 -33.92 6.64 11.62
N ALA A 296 -32.86 6.84 10.82
CA ALA A 296 -31.60 6.12 10.94
C ALA A 296 -30.62 6.73 11.96
N PHE A 297 -30.90 7.93 12.50
CA PHE A 297 -30.03 8.57 13.48
C PHE A 297 -30.00 7.83 14.82
N ASP A 298 -31.17 7.50 15.39
CA ASP A 298 -31.25 6.83 16.69
C ASP A 298 -30.58 5.44 16.71
N PRO A 299 -30.79 4.57 15.69
CA PRO A 299 -30.05 3.32 15.58
C PRO A 299 -28.53 3.51 15.54
N LEU A 300 -28.04 4.49 14.78
CA LEU A 300 -26.62 4.81 14.69
C LEU A 300 -26.08 5.21 16.07
N MET A 301 -26.74 6.13 16.77
CA MET A 301 -26.29 6.58 18.09
C MET A 301 -26.29 5.46 19.12
N LYS A 302 -27.32 4.60 19.11
CA LYS A 302 -27.44 3.48 20.04
C LYS A 302 -26.27 2.49 19.92
N GLN A 303 -25.79 2.25 18.70
CA GLN A 303 -24.63 1.37 18.46
C GLN A 303 -23.37 1.85 19.20
N PHE A 304 -23.14 3.17 19.25
CA PHE A 304 -21.96 3.75 19.90
C PHE A 304 -22.19 4.09 21.39
N ASP A 305 -23.43 4.30 21.81
CA ASP A 305 -23.77 4.42 23.23
C ASP A 305 -23.55 3.09 23.97
N GLU A 306 -24.01 1.97 23.40
CA GLU A 306 -23.89 0.65 24.02
C GLU A 306 -22.44 0.17 24.11
N SER A 307 -21.60 0.47 23.10
CA SER A 307 -20.18 0.13 23.13
C SER A 307 -19.45 0.89 24.24
N PHE A 308 -19.75 2.19 24.42
CA PHE A 308 -19.18 3.00 25.50
C PHE A 308 -19.65 2.53 26.88
N ILE A 309 -20.94 2.21 27.04
CA ILE A 309 -21.48 1.69 28.31
C ILE A 309 -20.84 0.34 28.66
N ASN A 310 -20.68 -0.56 27.69
CA ASN A 310 -20.05 -1.86 27.92
C ASN A 310 -18.57 -1.71 28.29
N GLU A 311 -17.81 -0.87 27.59
CA GLU A 311 -16.39 -0.67 27.89
C GLU A 311 -16.18 0.02 29.25
N SER A 312 -16.96 1.06 29.56
CA SER A 312 -16.92 1.73 30.86
C SER A 312 -17.36 0.82 32.00
N ALA A 313 -18.41 0.01 31.83
CA ALA A 313 -18.85 -0.98 32.82
C ALA A 313 -17.79 -2.06 33.06
N ILE A 314 -17.19 -2.60 31.99
CA ILE A 314 -16.10 -3.59 32.08
C ILE A 314 -14.88 -2.99 32.80
N ASN A 315 -14.51 -1.75 32.47
CA ASN A 315 -13.37 -1.08 33.11
C ASN A 315 -13.65 -0.72 34.57
N ALA A 316 -14.88 -0.31 34.90
CA ALA A 316 -15.30 -0.08 36.29
C ALA A 316 -15.27 -1.38 37.12
N ILE A 317 -15.75 -2.49 36.57
CA ILE A 317 -15.65 -3.82 37.21
C ILE A 317 -14.18 -4.23 37.37
N LYS A 318 -13.34 -4.08 36.35
CA LYS A 318 -11.90 -4.39 36.45
C LYS A 318 -11.18 -3.55 37.50
N SER A 319 -11.58 -2.28 37.68
CA SER A 319 -11.05 -1.38 38.70
C SER A 319 -11.52 -1.78 40.12
N LEU A 320 -12.81 -2.08 40.28
CA LEU A 320 -13.41 -2.56 41.53
C LEU A 320 -12.87 -3.92 41.98
N PHE A 321 -12.57 -4.80 41.03
CA PHE A 321 -11.98 -6.13 41.27
C PHE A 321 -10.48 -6.17 40.95
N GLY A 322 -9.80 -5.03 41.01
CA GLY A 322 -8.36 -4.90 40.80
C GLY A 322 -7.59 -5.94 41.61
N PHE A 323 -7.16 -6.99 40.91
CA PHE A 323 -6.37 -8.08 41.45
C PHE A 323 -5.08 -7.52 42.05
N ASN A 324 -5.01 -7.57 43.37
CA ASN A 324 -3.81 -7.38 44.15
C ASN A 324 -2.83 -8.53 43.82
N LYS A 325 -2.10 -8.41 42.71
CA LYS A 325 -0.97 -9.31 42.43
C LYS A 325 0.27 -8.75 43.12
N LYS A 326 0.51 -9.27 44.32
CA LYS A 326 1.85 -9.34 44.92
C LYS A 326 2.80 -10.14 44.04
#